data_AF-M0P7P4-F1
#
_entry.id   AF-M0P7P4-F1
#
_cell.length_a   1.000
_cell.length_b   1.000
_cell.length_c   1.000
_cell.angle_alpha   90.00
_cell.angle_beta   90.00
_cell.angle_gamma   90.00
#
_symmetry.space_group_name_H-M   'P 1'
#
loop_
_entity.id
_entity.type
_entity.pdbx_description
1 polymer ?
#
loop_
_entity_poly.entity_id
_entity_poly.type
_entity_poly.pdbx_seq_one_letter_code
_entity_poly.pdbx_strand_id
1 'polypeptide(L)'
;MADPGPPPNAAEIMESVNDALQGLELEPHETSDILGFANQELPHLHTPEDSYFILGSYRDPYLRRLRIVQNELDKRLGTYPFLMGDLPELDLDRLPVFRIRFTLLATHADTIVAVYEQDAGGEVTELGKISTTPYFDKSYVLPRDYTWMTEQHLDTEADVIAAAATIYFNDDLDDAAIEDEIDSLTTAATKNNIDLTAAAVIDRLADREDSEHAPVSYSWVHLNEFRLFELHDRCFAWSTPDGLRDSVDEVP
;
A
#
# COMPACT_ATOMS: atom_id res chain seq x y z
N MET A 1 4.48 -5.12 -38.81
CA MET A 1 4.18 -3.75 -38.37
C MET A 1 5.52 -3.07 -38.09
N ALA A 2 5.68 -1.79 -38.42
CA ALA A 2 6.92 -1.10 -38.09
C ALA A 2 7.04 -1.02 -36.56
N ASP A 3 8.23 -1.31 -36.05
CA ASP A 3 8.55 -1.15 -34.64
C ASP A 3 8.30 0.32 -34.27
N PRO A 4 7.42 0.63 -33.31
CA PRO A 4 7.19 2.01 -32.91
C PRO A 4 8.53 2.62 -32.48
N GLY A 5 8.87 3.78 -33.05
CA GLY A 5 10.08 4.51 -32.68
C GLY A 5 10.10 4.85 -31.17
N PRO A 6 11.25 5.22 -30.60
CA PRO A 6 11.39 5.47 -29.17
C PRO A 6 10.43 6.57 -28.67
N PRO A 7 10.03 6.54 -27.39
CA PRO A 7 9.11 7.51 -26.82
C PRO A 7 9.66 8.94 -26.92
N PRO A 8 8.79 9.96 -26.99
CA PRO A 8 9.23 11.35 -27.11
C PRO A 8 10.10 11.82 -25.93
N ASN A 9 9.93 11.21 -24.75
CA ASN A 9 10.70 11.45 -23.52
C ASN A 9 11.73 10.34 -23.22
N ALA A 10 12.22 9.62 -24.25
CA ALA A 10 13.16 8.51 -24.07
C ALA A 10 14.42 8.88 -23.26
N ALA A 11 14.92 10.11 -23.36
CA ALA A 11 16.09 10.55 -22.59
C ALA A 11 15.82 10.55 -21.07
N GLU A 12 14.68 11.10 -20.63
CA GLU A 12 14.27 11.17 -19.22
C GLU A 12 13.95 9.78 -18.66
N ILE A 13 13.30 8.94 -19.48
CA ILE A 13 13.05 7.52 -19.17
C ILE A 13 14.37 6.80 -18.91
N MET A 14 15.34 6.94 -19.82
CA MET A 14 16.63 6.26 -19.69
C MET A 14 17.49 6.82 -18.57
N GLU A 15 17.37 8.11 -18.25
CA GLU A 15 18.01 8.70 -17.06
C GLU A 15 17.47 8.06 -15.78
N SER A 16 16.14 7.96 -15.65
CA SER A 16 15.49 7.31 -14.50
C SER A 16 15.90 5.83 -14.37
N VAL A 17 15.96 5.11 -15.50
CA VAL A 17 16.41 3.71 -15.53
C VAL A 17 17.88 3.59 -15.17
N ASN A 18 18.74 4.48 -15.69
CA ASN A 18 20.17 4.51 -15.39
C ASN A 18 20.42 4.73 -13.89
N ASP A 19 19.69 5.67 -13.27
CA ASP A 19 19.76 5.93 -11.84
C ASP A 19 19.28 4.73 -11.02
N ALA A 20 18.16 4.12 -11.42
CA ALA A 20 17.65 2.91 -10.79
C ALA A 20 18.64 1.75 -10.88
N LEU A 21 19.38 1.63 -11.98
CA LEU A 21 20.40 0.60 -12.20
C LEU A 21 21.81 1.03 -11.78
N GLN A 22 21.96 2.19 -11.14
CA GLN A 22 23.23 2.71 -10.62
C GLN A 22 24.33 2.81 -11.70
N GLY A 23 23.98 3.25 -12.90
CA GLY A 23 24.92 3.42 -14.00
C GLY A 23 25.34 2.12 -14.70
N LEU A 24 24.63 1.01 -14.47
CA LEU A 24 24.89 -0.25 -15.16
C LEU A 24 24.70 -0.07 -16.68
N GLU A 25 25.72 -0.43 -17.45
CA GLU A 25 25.64 -0.39 -18.90
C GLU A 25 24.60 -1.41 -19.41
N LEU A 26 23.72 -0.94 -20.30
CA LEU A 26 22.67 -1.74 -20.92
C LEU A 26 23.09 -2.23 -22.29
N GLU A 27 22.77 -3.47 -22.59
CA GLU A 27 22.86 -3.99 -23.94
C GLU A 27 21.79 -3.35 -24.84
N PRO A 28 22.03 -3.28 -26.17
CA PRO A 28 21.08 -2.65 -27.08
C PRO A 28 19.67 -3.26 -27.03
N HIS A 29 19.57 -4.59 -26.84
CA HIS A 29 18.29 -5.27 -26.76
C HIS A 29 17.53 -4.90 -25.47
N GLU A 30 18.22 -4.85 -24.33
CA GLU A 30 17.63 -4.44 -23.05
C GLU A 30 17.11 -3.00 -23.12
N THR A 31 17.87 -2.10 -23.74
CA THR A 31 17.42 -0.72 -23.98
C THR A 31 16.16 -0.69 -24.85
N SER A 32 16.14 -1.50 -25.92
CA SER A 32 14.99 -1.61 -26.82
C SER A 32 13.74 -2.11 -26.10
N ASP A 33 13.87 -3.15 -25.27
CA ASP A 33 12.74 -3.76 -24.56
C ASP A 33 12.19 -2.82 -23.48
N ILE A 34 13.07 -2.12 -22.75
CA ILE A 34 12.69 -1.10 -21.75
C ILE A 34 11.94 0.05 -22.43
N LEU A 35 12.45 0.58 -23.53
CA LEU A 35 11.79 1.65 -24.28
C LEU A 35 10.50 1.17 -24.96
N GLY A 36 10.44 -0.10 -25.39
CA GLY A 36 9.25 -0.75 -25.91
C GLY A 36 8.14 -0.81 -24.87
N PHE A 37 8.46 -1.28 -23.66
CA PHE A 37 7.55 -1.24 -22.51
C PHE A 37 7.10 0.18 -22.22
N ALA A 38 8.03 1.14 -22.16
CA ALA A 38 7.70 2.53 -21.88
C ALA A 38 6.75 3.14 -22.94
N ASN A 39 6.97 2.83 -24.22
CA ASN A 39 6.10 3.24 -25.33
C ASN A 39 4.69 2.65 -25.24
N GLN A 40 4.57 1.45 -24.69
CA GLN A 40 3.30 0.76 -24.60
C GLN A 40 2.50 1.21 -23.37
N GLU A 41 3.14 1.29 -22.21
CA GLU A 41 2.44 1.43 -20.94
C GLU A 41 2.38 2.88 -20.43
N LEU A 42 3.44 3.69 -20.61
CA LEU A 42 3.46 5.06 -20.06
C LEU A 42 2.46 6.03 -20.72
N PRO A 43 2.07 5.92 -22.00
CA PRO A 43 1.06 6.81 -22.56
C PRO A 43 -0.28 6.78 -21.82
N HIS A 44 -0.63 5.64 -21.19
CA HIS A 44 -1.85 5.51 -20.38
C HIS A 44 -1.78 6.31 -19.07
N LEU A 45 -0.57 6.62 -18.61
CA LEU A 45 -0.31 7.47 -17.43
C LEU A 45 -0.18 8.95 -17.78
N HIS A 46 -0.21 9.29 -19.07
CA HIS A 46 -0.11 10.66 -19.57
C HIS A 46 -1.41 11.09 -20.26
N THR A 47 -2.52 10.78 -19.61
CA THR A 47 -3.87 11.18 -20.02
C THR A 47 -4.39 12.27 -19.08
N PRO A 48 -5.58 12.86 -19.34
CA PRO A 48 -6.24 13.74 -18.38
C PRO A 48 -6.78 13.03 -17.14
N GLU A 49 -6.68 11.70 -17.06
CA GLU A 49 -7.11 10.91 -15.90
C GLU A 49 -5.98 10.86 -14.86
N ASP A 50 -6.33 10.97 -13.57
CA ASP A 50 -5.39 10.84 -12.47
C ASP A 50 -5.01 9.36 -12.30
N SER A 51 -3.73 9.04 -12.49
CA SER A 51 -3.24 7.67 -12.44
C SER A 51 -2.82 7.25 -11.02
N TYR A 52 -3.30 6.09 -10.58
CA TYR A 52 -3.00 5.53 -9.25
C TYR A 52 -2.23 4.23 -9.40
N PHE A 53 -0.96 4.25 -9.02
CA PHE A 53 -0.14 3.05 -8.94
C PHE A 53 -0.34 2.36 -7.59
N ILE A 54 -0.99 1.20 -7.62
CA ILE A 54 -1.28 0.43 -6.40
C ILE A 54 -0.14 -0.56 -6.10
N LEU A 55 0.41 -0.45 -4.90
CA LEU A 55 1.52 -1.24 -4.39
C LEU A 55 1.10 -2.09 -3.19
N GLY A 56 1.84 -3.18 -2.99
CA GLY A 56 1.64 -4.14 -1.91
C GLY A 56 1.87 -5.57 -2.40
N SER A 57 1.48 -6.54 -1.61
CA SER A 57 1.71 -7.94 -1.92
C SER A 57 0.78 -8.49 -3.00
N TYR A 58 1.36 -8.92 -4.12
CA TYR A 58 0.66 -9.62 -5.22
C TYR A 58 0.37 -11.10 -4.93
N ARG A 59 0.70 -11.60 -3.73
CA ARG A 59 0.43 -12.99 -3.34
C ARG A 59 -0.99 -13.10 -2.80
N ASP A 60 -1.63 -14.25 -3.01
CA ASP A 60 -2.82 -14.57 -2.24
C ASP A 60 -2.48 -14.68 -0.75
N PRO A 61 -3.34 -14.18 0.15
CA PRO A 61 -4.64 -13.56 -0.12
C PRO A 61 -4.59 -12.02 -0.35
N TYR A 62 -3.44 -11.39 -0.12
CA TYR A 62 -3.24 -9.93 -0.13
C TYR A 62 -3.59 -9.24 -1.45
N LEU A 63 -3.42 -9.93 -2.58
CA LEU A 63 -3.83 -9.40 -3.89
C LEU A 63 -5.31 -8.98 -3.90
N ARG A 64 -6.16 -9.64 -3.11
CA ARG A 64 -7.58 -9.26 -2.98
C ARG A 64 -7.76 -7.88 -2.37
N ARG A 65 -6.88 -7.46 -1.46
CA ARG A 65 -6.95 -6.13 -0.81
C ARG A 65 -6.51 -5.04 -1.78
N LEU A 66 -5.49 -5.32 -2.60
CA LEU A 66 -5.12 -4.45 -3.72
C LEU A 66 -6.29 -4.26 -4.71
N ARG A 67 -7.06 -5.31 -4.97
CA ARG A 67 -8.27 -5.21 -5.82
C ARG A 67 -9.40 -4.43 -5.17
N ILE A 68 -9.53 -4.42 -3.84
CA ILE A 68 -10.49 -3.54 -3.15
C ILE A 68 -10.10 -2.09 -3.44
N VAL A 69 -8.84 -1.72 -3.19
CA VAL A 69 -8.32 -0.37 -3.45
C VAL A 69 -8.52 0.02 -4.91
N GLN A 70 -8.17 -0.86 -5.85
CA GLN A 70 -8.35 -0.61 -7.28
C GLN A 70 -9.82 -0.35 -7.62
N ASN A 71 -10.74 -1.18 -7.12
CA ASN A 71 -12.16 -1.03 -7.41
C ASN A 71 -12.76 0.24 -6.79
N GLU A 72 -12.30 0.67 -5.61
CA GLU A 72 -12.79 1.92 -4.99
C GLU A 72 -12.29 3.14 -5.75
N LEU A 73 -11.02 3.15 -6.17
CA LEU A 73 -10.48 4.21 -7.01
C LEU A 73 -11.17 4.25 -8.38
N ASP A 74 -11.43 3.10 -9.01
CA ASP A 74 -12.05 3.01 -10.34
C ASP A 74 -13.51 3.53 -10.39
N LYS A 75 -14.17 3.65 -9.23
CA LYS A 75 -15.49 4.29 -9.12
C LYS A 75 -15.42 5.81 -9.31
N ARG A 76 -14.25 6.41 -9.11
CA ARG A 76 -14.06 7.86 -9.24
C ARG A 76 -14.01 8.25 -10.71
N LEU A 77 -14.55 9.42 -11.02
CA LEU A 77 -14.54 9.91 -12.40
C LEU A 77 -13.14 10.42 -12.76
N GLY A 78 -12.63 9.98 -13.90
CA GLY A 78 -11.36 10.46 -14.42
C GLY A 78 -10.14 9.92 -13.68
N THR A 79 -10.21 8.69 -13.18
CA THR A 79 -9.09 8.02 -12.51
C THR A 79 -8.68 6.76 -13.26
N TYR A 80 -7.39 6.44 -13.24
CA TYR A 80 -6.84 5.22 -13.81
C TYR A 80 -6.03 4.44 -12.77
N PRO A 81 -6.66 3.56 -11.98
CA PRO A 81 -5.96 2.75 -10.99
C PRO A 81 -5.42 1.45 -11.62
N PHE A 82 -4.13 1.17 -11.39
CA PHE A 82 -3.49 0.00 -11.97
C PHE A 82 -2.53 -0.70 -11.00
N LEU A 83 -2.31 -1.97 -11.29
CA LEU A 83 -1.40 -2.85 -10.59
C LEU A 83 -0.27 -3.23 -11.55
N MET A 84 0.98 -3.16 -11.10
CA MET A 84 2.11 -3.56 -11.93
C MET A 84 2.02 -5.04 -12.35
N GLY A 85 1.44 -5.90 -11.50
CA GLY A 85 1.20 -7.31 -11.84
C GLY A 85 0.25 -7.54 -13.03
N ASP A 86 -0.56 -6.54 -13.41
CA ASP A 86 -1.47 -6.64 -14.57
C ASP A 86 -0.80 -6.22 -15.88
N LEU A 87 0.34 -5.53 -15.80
CA LEU A 87 1.07 -5.05 -16.97
C LEU A 87 2.01 -6.13 -17.51
N PRO A 88 2.34 -6.10 -18.82
CA PRO A 88 3.31 -7.01 -19.40
C PRO A 88 4.65 -7.03 -18.66
N GLU A 89 5.26 -8.20 -18.54
CA GLU A 89 6.58 -8.35 -17.96
C GLU A 89 7.68 -8.07 -18.98
N LEU A 90 8.82 -7.55 -18.50
CA LEU A 90 10.03 -7.41 -19.31
C LEU A 90 10.79 -8.73 -19.27
N ASP A 91 11.05 -9.32 -20.43
CA ASP A 91 11.80 -10.57 -20.56
C ASP A 91 13.31 -10.28 -20.57
N LEU A 92 13.86 -9.88 -19.41
CA LEU A 92 15.25 -9.45 -19.26
C LEU A 92 15.95 -10.28 -18.17
N ASP A 93 16.64 -11.34 -18.59
CA ASP A 93 17.29 -12.30 -17.68
C ASP A 93 18.35 -11.68 -16.75
N ARG A 94 19.09 -10.69 -17.25
CA ARG A 94 20.26 -10.11 -16.55
C ARG A 94 19.87 -9.05 -15.53
N LEU A 95 18.75 -8.36 -15.77
CA LEU A 95 18.43 -7.11 -15.09
C LEU A 95 17.39 -7.31 -13.98
N PRO A 96 17.38 -6.44 -12.95
CA PRO A 96 16.34 -6.46 -11.94
C PRO A 96 15.03 -5.88 -12.50
N VAL A 97 14.26 -6.70 -13.23
CA VAL A 97 13.02 -6.31 -13.94
C VAL A 97 12.05 -5.56 -13.03
N PHE A 98 11.80 -6.06 -11.82
CA PHE A 98 10.94 -5.40 -10.85
C PHE A 98 11.39 -3.95 -10.58
N ARG A 99 12.70 -3.71 -10.43
CA ARG A 99 13.25 -2.39 -10.12
C ARG A 99 13.04 -1.42 -11.27
N ILE A 100 13.23 -1.88 -12.50
CA ILE A 100 13.02 -1.09 -13.71
C ILE A 100 11.54 -0.72 -13.82
N ARG A 101 10.65 -1.71 -13.77
CA ARG A 101 9.20 -1.51 -13.90
C ARG A 101 8.67 -0.60 -12.80
N PHE A 102 9.04 -0.85 -11.54
CA PHE A 102 8.70 0.02 -10.43
C PHE A 102 9.12 1.48 -10.70
N THR A 103 10.36 1.71 -11.13
CA THR A 103 10.86 3.07 -11.38
C THR A 103 10.07 3.75 -12.49
N LEU A 104 9.82 3.07 -13.60
CA LEU A 104 9.06 3.62 -14.72
C LEU A 104 7.62 3.97 -14.30
N LEU A 105 6.94 3.07 -13.59
CA LEU A 105 5.55 3.29 -13.19
C LEU A 105 5.44 4.32 -12.07
N ALA A 106 6.28 4.22 -11.04
CA ALA A 106 6.28 5.15 -9.91
C ALA A 106 6.69 6.57 -10.32
N THR A 107 7.62 6.73 -11.27
CA THR A 107 8.00 8.07 -11.77
C THR A 107 6.84 8.73 -12.51
N HIS A 108 6.10 7.98 -13.32
CA HIS A 108 5.10 8.53 -14.23
C HIS A 108 3.66 8.52 -13.72
N ALA A 109 3.34 7.73 -12.67
CA ALA A 109 2.03 7.78 -12.02
C ALA A 109 1.84 9.08 -11.22
N ASP A 110 0.61 9.57 -11.13
CA ASP A 110 0.27 10.80 -10.40
C ASP A 110 0.26 10.54 -8.89
N THR A 111 -0.28 9.39 -8.48
CA THR A 111 -0.40 8.97 -7.09
C THR A 111 0.05 7.51 -6.91
N ILE A 112 0.67 7.22 -5.77
CA ILE A 112 1.05 5.87 -5.35
C ILE A 112 0.26 5.52 -4.09
N VAL A 113 -0.44 4.39 -4.11
CA VAL A 113 -1.24 3.90 -2.98
C VAL A 113 -0.68 2.54 -2.56
N ALA A 114 -0.04 2.48 -1.39
CA ALA A 114 0.65 1.29 -0.92
C ALA A 114 -0.09 0.63 0.25
N VAL A 115 -0.58 -0.59 0.04
CA VAL A 115 -1.28 -1.38 1.06
C VAL A 115 -0.29 -2.32 1.74
N TYR A 116 -0.22 -2.26 3.07
CA TYR A 116 0.67 -3.09 3.87
C TYR A 116 -0.13 -4.00 4.79
N GLU A 117 0.26 -5.27 4.84
CA GLU A 117 -0.47 -6.30 5.61
C GLU A 117 0.45 -7.35 6.24
N GLN A 118 1.77 -7.23 6.07
CA GLN A 118 2.72 -8.22 6.57
C GLN A 118 4.11 -7.62 6.78
N ASP A 119 4.90 -8.23 7.68
CA ASP A 119 6.34 -7.96 7.77
C ASP A 119 7.10 -8.82 6.75
N ALA A 120 6.88 -8.55 5.46
CA ALA A 120 7.57 -9.23 4.37
C ALA A 120 8.69 -8.36 3.81
N GLY A 121 9.85 -8.95 3.52
CA GLY A 121 11.03 -8.20 3.05
C GLY A 121 10.84 -7.44 1.72
N GLY A 122 9.88 -7.86 0.88
CA GLY A 122 9.50 -7.12 -0.32
C GLY A 122 8.83 -5.78 0.02
N GLU A 123 7.92 -5.78 0.98
CA GLU A 123 7.16 -4.61 1.41
C GLU A 123 8.06 -3.53 2.03
N VAL A 124 9.03 -3.90 2.87
CA VAL A 124 10.04 -2.95 3.40
C VAL A 124 10.79 -2.24 2.28
N THR A 125 11.17 -2.99 1.24
CA THR A 125 11.98 -2.45 0.14
C THR A 125 11.18 -1.45 -0.70
N GLU A 126 9.90 -1.74 -0.94
CA GLU A 126 8.99 -0.82 -1.63
C GLU A 126 8.70 0.42 -0.77
N LEU A 127 8.40 0.22 0.51
CA LEU A 127 8.15 1.29 1.48
C LEU A 127 9.31 2.27 1.55
N GLY A 128 10.53 1.76 1.67
CA GLY A 128 11.74 2.60 1.72
C GLY A 128 12.02 3.36 0.40
N LYS A 129 11.49 2.91 -0.74
CA LYS A 129 11.57 3.70 -1.98
C LYS A 129 10.56 4.83 -1.95
N ILE A 130 9.31 4.53 -1.64
CA ILE A 130 8.23 5.52 -1.68
C ILE A 130 8.32 6.55 -0.54
N SER A 131 9.01 6.22 0.56
CA SER A 131 9.25 7.13 1.69
C SER A 131 10.31 8.20 1.42
N THR A 132 10.90 8.20 0.22
CA THR A 132 11.95 9.14 -0.19
C THR A 132 11.56 9.95 -1.42
N THR A 133 12.23 11.08 -1.63
CA THR A 133 12.10 11.87 -2.86
C THR A 133 12.56 11.05 -4.07
N PRO A 134 11.86 11.11 -5.22
CA PRO A 134 10.74 12.02 -5.52
C PRO A 134 9.34 11.47 -5.24
N TYR A 135 9.22 10.28 -4.65
CA TYR A 135 7.93 9.59 -4.56
C TYR A 135 7.09 9.98 -3.35
N PHE A 136 7.73 10.43 -2.26
CA PHE A 136 7.04 10.71 -1.00
C PHE A 136 5.81 11.61 -1.14
N ASP A 137 5.94 12.72 -1.89
CA ASP A 137 4.88 13.74 -2.00
C ASP A 137 3.62 13.26 -2.72
N LYS A 138 3.70 12.11 -3.42
CA LYS A 138 2.57 11.49 -4.10
C LYS A 138 2.22 10.10 -3.57
N SER A 139 2.82 9.70 -2.45
CA SER A 139 2.64 8.36 -1.88
C SER A 139 1.74 8.42 -0.64
N TYR A 140 0.83 7.45 -0.56
CA TYR A 140 -0.09 7.24 0.55
C TYR A 140 0.03 5.78 1.00
N VAL A 141 0.09 5.55 2.30
CA VAL A 141 0.25 4.20 2.88
C VAL A 141 -0.99 3.80 3.65
N LEU A 142 -1.45 2.56 3.43
CA LEU A 142 -2.62 1.98 4.06
C LEU A 142 -2.21 0.73 4.84
N PRO A 143 -1.59 0.89 6.02
CA PRO A 143 -1.14 -0.24 6.83
C PRO A 143 -2.28 -0.85 7.63
N ARG A 144 -2.45 -2.15 7.50
CA ARG A 144 -3.45 -2.90 8.26
C ARG A 144 -3.05 -3.02 9.73
N ASP A 145 -3.97 -2.80 10.65
CA ASP A 145 -3.81 -2.93 12.11
C ASP A 145 -2.67 -2.06 12.69
N TYR A 146 -2.22 -1.03 11.97
CA TYR A 146 -1.28 -0.07 12.50
C TYR A 146 -1.94 0.80 13.58
N THR A 147 -1.29 0.90 14.73
CA THR A 147 -1.67 1.81 15.81
C THR A 147 -0.62 2.90 15.94
N TRP A 148 -1.08 4.14 16.06
CA TRP A 148 -0.22 5.33 16.12
C TRP A 148 0.79 5.23 17.27
N MET A 149 2.05 5.61 17.01
CA MET A 149 3.15 5.40 17.98
C MET A 149 3.14 6.36 19.18
N THR A 150 2.30 7.39 19.19
CA THR A 150 2.26 8.41 20.25
C THR A 150 0.89 8.46 20.91
N GLU A 151 0.78 7.93 22.13
CA GLU A 151 -0.44 7.84 22.95
C GLU A 151 -1.56 7.04 22.26
N GLN A 152 -2.41 6.35 23.04
CA GLN A 152 -3.55 5.61 22.47
C GLN A 152 -4.56 6.61 21.92
N HIS A 153 -4.30 7.12 20.72
CA HIS A 153 -5.22 7.92 19.92
C HIS A 153 -6.31 6.98 19.42
N LEU A 154 -7.35 6.80 20.23
CA LEU A 154 -8.58 6.11 19.84
C LEU A 154 -9.46 7.11 19.08
N ASP A 155 -8.93 7.70 18.01
CA ASP A 155 -9.59 8.81 17.31
C ASP A 155 -10.51 8.29 16.20
N THR A 156 -10.25 7.08 15.71
CA THR A 156 -11.07 6.39 14.73
C THR A 156 -11.49 5.00 15.21
N GLU A 157 -12.55 4.47 14.59
CA GLU A 157 -12.97 3.08 14.79
C GLU A 157 -11.86 2.09 14.43
N ALA A 158 -11.03 2.38 13.42
CA ALA A 158 -9.88 1.55 13.07
C ALA A 158 -8.85 1.46 14.20
N ASP A 159 -8.57 2.57 14.90
CA ASP A 159 -7.64 2.57 16.04
C ASP A 159 -8.13 1.66 17.18
N VAL A 160 -9.44 1.69 17.45
CA VAL A 160 -10.08 0.83 18.46
C VAL A 160 -9.98 -0.63 18.05
N ILE A 161 -10.28 -0.97 16.80
CA ILE A 161 -10.20 -2.36 16.32
C ILE A 161 -8.75 -2.88 16.32
N ALA A 162 -7.77 -2.06 15.93
CA ALA A 162 -6.37 -2.45 15.94
C ALA A 162 -5.84 -2.70 17.37
N ALA A 163 -6.20 -1.83 18.32
CA ALA A 163 -5.90 -2.04 19.74
C ALA A 163 -6.62 -3.29 20.29
N ALA A 164 -7.90 -3.48 19.95
CA ALA A 164 -8.67 -4.65 20.37
C ALA A 164 -8.13 -5.97 19.78
N ALA A 165 -7.63 -5.96 18.55
CA ALA A 165 -7.00 -7.13 17.94
C ALA A 165 -5.77 -7.59 18.73
N THR A 166 -4.99 -6.64 19.27
CA THR A 166 -3.83 -6.98 20.13
C THR A 166 -4.26 -7.66 21.43
N ILE A 167 -5.41 -7.29 21.98
CA ILE A 167 -5.98 -7.89 23.19
C ILE A 167 -6.59 -9.26 22.87
N TYR A 168 -7.45 -9.32 21.86
CA TYR A 168 -8.23 -10.50 21.49
C TYR A 168 -7.37 -11.69 21.08
N PHE A 169 -6.25 -11.44 20.39
CA PHE A 169 -5.33 -12.49 19.94
C PHE A 169 -4.15 -12.70 20.91
N ASN A 170 -4.26 -12.21 22.15
CA ASN A 170 -3.25 -12.44 23.17
C ASN A 170 -3.46 -13.81 23.84
N ASP A 171 -2.59 -14.78 23.52
CA ASP A 171 -2.62 -16.14 24.07
C ASP A 171 -2.47 -16.21 25.61
N ASP A 172 -2.03 -15.13 26.26
CA ASP A 172 -1.88 -15.06 27.73
C ASP A 172 -3.19 -14.67 28.45
N LEU A 173 -4.22 -14.23 27.72
CA LEU A 173 -5.51 -13.84 28.28
C LEU A 173 -6.56 -14.95 28.08
N ASP A 174 -7.47 -15.09 29.04
CA ASP A 174 -8.66 -15.93 28.86
C ASP A 174 -9.85 -15.11 28.31
N ASP A 175 -10.90 -15.79 27.83
CA ASP A 175 -12.05 -15.15 27.21
C ASP A 175 -12.68 -14.04 28.08
N ALA A 176 -12.69 -14.23 29.41
CA ALA A 176 -13.25 -13.26 30.34
C ALA A 176 -12.35 -12.02 30.47
N ALA A 177 -11.03 -12.21 30.55
CA ALA A 177 -10.08 -11.10 30.57
C ALA A 177 -10.08 -10.32 29.25
N ILE A 178 -10.22 -11.01 28.10
CA ILE A 178 -10.37 -10.39 26.78
C ILE A 178 -11.61 -9.50 26.75
N GLU A 179 -12.76 -10.01 27.20
CA GLU A 179 -14.01 -9.24 27.23
C GLU A 179 -13.90 -7.99 28.13
N ASP A 180 -13.33 -8.13 29.33
CA ASP A 180 -13.13 -7.03 30.27
C ASP A 180 -12.17 -5.94 29.74
N GLU A 181 -11.08 -6.34 29.06
CA GLU A 181 -10.12 -5.41 28.48
C GLU A 181 -10.70 -4.68 27.25
N ILE A 182 -11.44 -5.38 26.38
CA ILE A 182 -12.11 -4.76 25.23
C ILE A 182 -13.26 -3.84 25.69
N ASP A 183 -14.00 -4.19 26.74
CA ASP A 183 -15.03 -3.30 27.33
C ASP A 183 -14.40 -2.01 27.89
N SER A 184 -13.25 -2.14 28.56
CA SER A 184 -12.48 -0.99 29.03
C SER A 184 -12.00 -0.11 27.87
N LEU A 185 -11.52 -0.71 26.78
CA LEU A 185 -11.08 -0.02 25.58
C LEU A 185 -12.21 0.74 24.88
N THR A 186 -13.35 0.10 24.66
CA THR A 186 -14.54 0.71 24.03
C THR A 186 -15.13 1.83 24.89
N THR A 187 -15.14 1.66 26.21
CA THR A 187 -15.50 2.72 27.16
C THR A 187 -14.57 3.94 27.05
N ALA A 188 -13.26 3.71 26.85
CA ALA A 188 -12.31 4.79 26.63
C ALA A 188 -12.58 5.50 25.29
N ALA A 189 -12.83 4.74 24.21
CA ALA A 189 -13.13 5.24 22.88
C ALA A 189 -14.43 6.07 22.81
N THR A 190 -15.41 5.80 23.68
CA THR A 190 -16.64 6.61 23.78
C THR A 190 -16.34 8.08 24.08
N LYS A 191 -15.23 8.39 24.79
CA LYS A 191 -14.80 9.77 25.05
C LYS A 191 -14.47 10.54 23.76
N ASN A 192 -14.14 9.82 22.70
CA ASN A 192 -13.84 10.36 21.37
C ASN A 192 -15.04 10.25 20.41
N ASN A 193 -16.25 9.97 20.91
CA ASN A 193 -17.49 9.78 20.14
C ASN A 193 -17.49 8.55 19.22
N ILE A 194 -16.71 7.52 19.55
CA ILE A 194 -16.75 6.22 18.87
C ILE A 194 -17.71 5.31 19.64
N ASP A 195 -18.85 5.00 19.03
CA ASP A 195 -19.91 4.15 19.62
C ASP A 195 -19.76 2.70 19.14
N LEU A 196 -18.86 1.97 19.80
CA LEU A 196 -18.63 0.53 19.58
C LEU A 196 -18.87 -0.22 20.89
N THR A 197 -19.54 -1.37 20.81
CA THR A 197 -19.69 -2.26 21.95
C THR A 197 -18.61 -3.33 21.94
N ALA A 198 -18.21 -3.82 23.11
CA ALA A 198 -17.25 -4.93 23.21
C ALA A 198 -17.70 -6.15 22.39
N ALA A 199 -18.99 -6.50 22.47
CA ALA A 199 -19.57 -7.59 21.67
C ALA A 199 -19.43 -7.36 20.16
N ALA A 200 -19.71 -6.15 19.65
CA ALA A 200 -19.55 -5.84 18.24
C ALA A 200 -18.08 -5.90 17.79
N VAL A 201 -17.15 -5.48 18.64
CA VAL A 201 -15.71 -5.60 18.38
C VAL A 201 -15.28 -7.07 18.34
N ILE A 202 -15.68 -7.86 19.33
CA ILE A 202 -15.39 -9.30 19.41
C ILE A 202 -15.96 -10.04 18.20
N ASP A 203 -17.23 -9.82 17.85
CA ASP A 203 -17.86 -10.45 16.68
C ASP A 203 -17.06 -10.16 15.40
N ARG A 204 -16.63 -8.91 15.21
CA ARG A 204 -15.80 -8.52 14.05
C ARG A 204 -14.42 -9.15 14.05
N LEU A 205 -13.80 -9.32 15.21
CA LEU A 205 -12.48 -9.96 15.32
C LEU A 205 -12.59 -11.48 15.12
N ALA A 206 -13.66 -12.10 15.60
CA ALA A 206 -13.96 -13.51 15.41
C ALA A 206 -14.28 -13.85 13.94
N ASP A 207 -14.94 -12.93 13.22
CA ASP A 207 -15.29 -13.07 11.79
C ASP A 207 -14.12 -12.79 10.83
N ARG A 208 -12.93 -12.43 11.32
CA ARG A 208 -11.73 -12.25 10.46
C ARG A 208 -11.40 -13.55 9.73
N GLU A 209 -11.14 -13.47 8.42
CA GLU A 209 -10.75 -14.65 7.61
C GLU A 209 -9.54 -15.36 8.26
N ASP A 210 -9.37 -16.68 8.07
CA ASP A 210 -8.25 -17.44 8.68
C ASP A 210 -6.85 -16.86 8.35
N SER A 211 -6.70 -16.18 7.21
CA SER A 211 -5.47 -15.46 6.83
C SER A 211 -5.30 -14.08 7.51
N GLU A 212 -6.31 -13.64 8.23
CA GLU A 212 -6.43 -12.36 8.92
C GLU A 212 -6.49 -12.52 10.45
N HIS A 213 -6.35 -13.77 10.93
CA HIS A 213 -6.62 -14.20 12.30
C HIS A 213 -5.57 -13.75 13.33
N ALA A 214 -4.48 -13.11 12.94
CA ALA A 214 -3.54 -12.50 13.86
C ALA A 214 -3.37 -11.03 13.50
N PRO A 215 -3.19 -10.13 14.48
CA PRO A 215 -2.87 -8.74 14.21
C PRO A 215 -1.54 -8.67 13.46
N VAL A 216 -1.46 -7.75 12.49
CA VAL A 216 -0.23 -7.59 11.72
C VAL A 216 0.86 -7.00 12.62
N SER A 217 1.93 -7.79 12.82
CA SER A 217 3.13 -7.29 13.50
C SER A 217 4.08 -6.72 12.46
N TYR A 218 4.37 -5.43 12.56
CA TYR A 218 5.35 -4.76 11.70
C TYR A 218 6.70 -4.63 12.40
N SER A 219 7.79 -4.81 11.65
CA SER A 219 9.12 -4.50 12.16
C SER A 219 9.29 -3.00 12.44
N TRP A 220 10.25 -2.66 13.31
CA TRP A 220 10.56 -1.28 13.68
C TRP A 220 10.82 -0.37 12.47
N VAL A 221 11.38 -0.93 11.38
CA VAL A 221 11.62 -0.17 10.14
C VAL A 221 10.30 0.27 9.51
N HIS A 222 9.33 -0.63 9.36
CA HIS A 222 7.99 -0.26 8.86
C HIS A 222 7.35 0.80 9.75
N LEU A 223 7.35 0.59 11.08
CA LEU A 223 6.75 1.53 12.01
C LEU A 223 7.36 2.94 11.91
N ASN A 224 8.68 3.02 11.74
CA ASN A 224 9.39 4.27 11.55
C ASN A 224 9.02 4.98 10.24
N GLU A 225 8.88 4.24 9.14
CA GLU A 225 8.45 4.82 7.85
C GLU A 225 6.96 5.20 7.87
N PHE A 226 6.07 4.38 8.44
CA PHE A 226 4.66 4.73 8.62
C PHE A 226 4.51 6.00 9.45
N ARG A 227 5.34 6.18 10.48
CA ARG A 227 5.34 7.42 11.27
C ARG A 227 5.70 8.65 10.42
N LEU A 228 6.57 8.52 9.42
CA LEU A 228 6.87 9.61 8.51
C LEU A 228 5.64 9.99 7.67
N PHE A 229 4.95 9.01 7.08
CA PHE A 229 3.70 9.28 6.35
C PHE A 229 2.60 9.84 7.24
N GLU A 230 2.49 9.33 8.46
CA GLU A 230 1.57 9.76 9.50
C GLU A 230 1.73 11.26 9.81
N LEU A 231 2.96 11.71 10.07
CA LEU A 231 3.26 13.13 10.35
C LEU A 231 2.96 14.07 9.17
N HIS A 232 2.66 13.52 8.00
CA HIS A 232 2.35 14.24 6.77
C HIS A 232 0.92 14.00 6.27
N ASP A 233 0.04 13.43 7.12
CA ASP A 233 -1.37 13.15 6.79
C ASP A 233 -1.54 12.21 5.58
N ARG A 234 -0.66 11.21 5.46
CA ARG A 234 -0.59 10.26 4.32
C ARG A 234 -0.61 8.79 4.74
N CYS A 235 -0.97 8.51 5.99
CA CYS A 235 -1.06 7.18 6.56
C CYS A 235 -2.50 6.92 7.00
N PHE A 236 -3.19 5.99 6.34
CA PHE A 236 -4.59 5.65 6.60
C PHE A 236 -4.70 4.19 7.04
N ALA A 237 -4.64 3.97 8.35
CA ALA A 237 -4.71 2.63 8.92
C ALA A 237 -6.11 2.04 8.81
N TRP A 238 -6.18 0.72 8.63
CA TRP A 238 -7.44 -0.01 8.50
C TRP A 238 -7.36 -1.36 9.19
N SER A 239 -8.51 -1.93 9.56
CA SER A 239 -8.56 -3.21 10.27
C SER A 239 -9.59 -4.20 9.73
N THR A 240 -10.42 -3.77 8.77
CA THR A 240 -11.42 -4.59 8.10
C THR A 240 -11.47 -4.22 6.61
N PRO A 241 -11.96 -5.12 5.73
CA PRO A 241 -12.13 -4.80 4.31
C PRO A 241 -13.02 -3.58 4.04
N ASP A 242 -14.03 -3.32 4.89
CA ASP A 242 -14.85 -2.11 4.78
C ASP A 242 -14.07 -0.87 5.23
N GLY A 243 -13.33 -0.96 6.34
CA GLY A 243 -12.44 0.13 6.76
C GLY A 243 -11.34 0.44 5.74
N LEU A 244 -10.88 -0.55 4.97
CA LEU A 244 -9.99 -0.32 3.82
C LEU A 244 -10.68 0.51 2.74
N ARG A 245 -11.96 0.25 2.43
CA ARG A 245 -12.72 1.06 1.45
C ARG A 245 -12.84 2.49 1.92
N ASP A 246 -13.20 2.68 3.18
CA ASP A 246 -13.32 4.01 3.79
C ASP A 246 -11.97 4.75 3.78
N SER A 247 -10.87 4.04 4.06
CA SER A 247 -9.52 4.62 4.03
C SER A 247 -9.08 5.06 2.63
N VAL A 248 -9.59 4.41 1.57
CA VAL A 248 -9.30 4.84 0.19
C VAL A 248 -9.91 6.21 -0.08
N ASP A 249 -11.07 6.54 0.50
CA ASP A 249 -11.72 7.85 0.31
C ASP A 249 -10.91 9.03 0.85
N GLU A 250 -9.96 8.79 1.75
CA GLU A 250 -9.02 9.80 2.26
C GLU A 250 -7.81 10.02 1.32
N VAL A 251 -7.56 9.09 0.39
CA VAL A 251 -6.58 9.30 -0.68
C VAL A 251 -7.14 10.33 -1.67
N PRO A 252 -6.39 11.38 -2.04
CA PRO A 252 -6.84 12.38 -3.01
C PRO A 252 -7.29 11.79 -4.35
#